data_AF-S8CAF1-F1
#
_entry.id   AF-S8CAF1-F1
#
_cell.length_a   1.000
_cell.length_b   1.000
_cell.length_c   1.000
_cell.angle_alpha   90.00
_cell.angle_beta   90.00
_cell.angle_gamma   90.00
#
_symmetry.space_group_name_H-M   'P 1'
#
loop_
_entity.id
_entity.type
_entity.pdbx_description
1 polymer ?
#
loop_
_entity_poly.entity_id
_entity_poly.type
_entity_poly.pdbx_seq_one_letter_code
_entity_poly.pdbx_strand_id
1 'polypeptide(L)'
;MGRFPFLSMNKFSSNVVEKCLRVADQYQRLQIVNELINGPDFSNLLVNPFGNYVVQSAIKTTSGGMRQLVIKRVMGMSSMIKGDMYGRRVLACAKLLR
;
A
#
# COMPACT_ATOMS: atom_id res chain seq x y z
N MET A 1 10.64 -1.09 14.44
CA MET A 1 9.26 -1.09 14.99
C MET A 1 8.36 -0.47 13.95
N GLY A 2 7.31 -1.20 13.60
CA GLY A 2 6.24 -0.75 12.74
C GLY A 2 5.09 -1.75 12.86
N ARG A 3 3.87 -1.28 13.14
CA ARG A 3 2.68 -2.15 13.25
C ARG A 3 1.77 -2.01 12.04
N PHE A 4 1.96 -1.03 11.17
CA PHE A 4 1.08 -0.78 10.04
C PHE A 4 1.04 -1.94 9.04
N PRO A 5 2.17 -2.60 8.64
CA PRO A 5 2.10 -3.77 7.78
C PRO A 5 1.25 -4.90 8.38
N PHE A 6 1.46 -5.21 9.67
CA PHE A 6 0.69 -6.23 10.38
C PHE A 6 -0.80 -5.86 10.48
N LEU A 7 -1.12 -4.62 10.89
CA LEU A 7 -2.49 -4.13 11.01
C LEU A 7 -3.21 -4.09 9.65
N SER A 8 -2.48 -3.83 8.57
CA SER A 8 -3.02 -3.76 7.21
C SER A 8 -3.47 -5.12 6.67
N MET A 9 -2.87 -6.21 7.18
CA MET A 9 -3.22 -7.59 6.78
C MET A 9 -4.32 -8.22 7.63
N ASN A 10 -4.87 -7.48 8.60
CA ASN A 10 -5.96 -7.95 9.46
C ASN A 10 -7.30 -7.35 9.02
N LYS A 11 -8.33 -8.20 8.96
CA LYS A 11 -9.69 -7.89 8.48
C LYS A 11 -10.30 -6.60 9.04
N PHE A 12 -10.06 -6.30 10.31
CA PHE A 12 -10.71 -5.18 10.98
C PHE A 12 -9.81 -3.95 11.03
N SER A 13 -8.54 -4.14 11.42
CA SER A 13 -7.61 -3.03 11.52
C SER A 13 -7.17 -2.46 10.16
N SER A 14 -7.28 -3.22 9.06
CA SER A 14 -6.99 -2.69 7.72
C SER A 14 -7.84 -1.46 7.40
N ASN A 15 -9.14 -1.50 7.76
CA ASN A 15 -10.06 -0.38 7.56
C ASN A 15 -9.64 0.86 8.35
N VAL A 16 -9.08 0.65 9.55
CA VAL A 16 -8.54 1.73 10.39
C VAL A 16 -7.31 2.33 9.71
N VAL A 17 -6.38 1.51 9.21
CA VAL A 17 -5.20 2.01 8.48
C VAL A 17 -5.60 2.79 7.23
N GLU A 18 -6.57 2.31 6.46
CA GLU A 18 -7.10 3.04 5.31
C GLU A 18 -7.71 4.39 5.70
N LYS A 19 -8.46 4.43 6.81
CA LYS A 19 -9.01 5.69 7.34
C LYS A 19 -7.88 6.63 7.77
N CYS A 20 -6.86 6.13 8.46
CA CYS A 20 -5.67 6.91 8.82
C CYS A 20 -5.02 7.51 7.58
N LEU A 21 -4.80 6.75 6.51
CA LEU A 21 -4.22 7.27 5.27
C LEU A 21 -5.05 8.41 4.66
N ARG A 22 -6.39 8.35 4.77
CA ARG A 22 -7.29 9.39 4.24
C ARG A 22 -7.33 10.65 5.09
N VAL A 23 -7.31 10.54 6.41
CA VAL A 23 -7.56 11.68 7.32
C VAL A 23 -6.29 12.24 7.96
N ALA A 24 -5.20 11.49 7.98
CA ALA A 24 -3.93 11.94 8.54
C ALA A 24 -3.39 13.15 7.77
N ASP A 25 -2.68 14.02 8.49
CA ASP A 25 -1.90 15.08 7.87
C ASP A 25 -0.80 14.52 6.97
N GLN A 26 -0.17 15.41 6.19
CA GLN A 26 0.83 15.01 5.22
C GLN A 26 2.02 14.29 5.86
N TYR A 27 2.52 14.76 7.01
CA TYR A 27 3.67 14.16 7.67
C TYR A 27 3.35 12.76 8.18
N GLN A 28 2.24 12.60 8.91
CA GLN A 28 1.79 11.30 9.40
C GLN A 28 1.53 10.30 8.27
N ARG A 29 0.87 10.74 7.19
CA ARG A 29 0.62 9.91 6.01
C ARG A 29 1.93 9.42 5.41
N LEU A 30 2.94 10.28 5.28
CA LEU A 30 4.25 9.89 4.78
C LEU A 30 4.90 8.83 5.68
N GLN A 31 4.83 8.96 7.01
CA GLN A 31 5.36 7.97 7.94
C GLN A 31 4.69 6.60 7.74
N ILE A 32 3.36 6.56 7.69
CA ILE A 32 2.59 5.32 7.48
C ILE A 32 3.00 4.66 6.17
N VAL A 33 3.01 5.41 5.07
CA VAL A 33 3.32 4.86 3.75
C VAL A 33 4.77 4.39 3.67
N ASN A 34 5.70 5.14 4.27
CA ASN A 34 7.11 4.77 4.31
C ASN A 34 7.34 3.45 5.07
N GLU A 35 6.59 3.23 6.15
CA GLU A 35 6.61 1.96 6.88
C GLU A 35 6.05 0.80 6.05
N LEU A 36 4.97 1.04 5.30
CA LEU A 36 4.35 0.02 4.44
C LEU A 36 5.27 -0.45 3.31
N ILE A 37 5.94 0.47 2.60
CA ILE A 37 6.67 0.15 1.35
C ILE A 37 8.13 -0.29 1.54
N ASN A 38 8.73 0.04 2.69
CA ASN A 38 10.10 -0.33 3.02
C ASN A 38 10.19 -1.52 3.98
N GLY A 39 9.06 -1.99 4.51
CA GLY A 39 9.00 -3.18 5.34
C GLY A 39 9.21 -4.48 4.55
N PRO A 40 9.70 -5.55 5.21
CA PRO A 40 9.88 -6.86 4.58
C PRO A 40 8.56 -7.48 4.11
N ASP A 41 7.44 -7.11 4.75
CA ASP A 41 6.10 -7.61 4.43
C ASP A 41 5.41 -6.90 3.26
N PHE A 42 6.10 -6.01 2.55
CA PHE A 42 5.47 -5.27 1.45
C PHE A 42 4.94 -6.21 0.34
N SER A 43 5.66 -7.29 0.01
CA SER A 43 5.17 -8.35 -0.90
C SER A 43 3.84 -8.92 -0.43
N ASN A 44 3.78 -9.28 0.86
CA ASN A 44 2.62 -9.90 1.49
C ASN A 44 1.43 -8.94 1.46
N LEU A 45 1.64 -7.64 1.69
CA LEU A 45 0.59 -6.63 1.60
C LEU A 45 -0.09 -6.58 0.23
N LEU A 46 0.68 -6.70 -0.85
CA LEU A 46 0.16 -6.59 -2.23
C LEU A 46 -0.79 -7.73 -2.60
N VAL A 47 -0.54 -8.93 -2.07
CA VAL A 47 -1.32 -10.15 -2.37
C VAL A 47 -2.27 -10.54 -1.23
N ASN A 48 -2.30 -9.78 -0.13
CA ASN A 48 -3.19 -10.06 1.00
C ASN A 48 -4.63 -9.59 0.71
N PRO A 49 -5.67 -10.37 1.10
CA PRO A 49 -7.09 -10.00 0.90
C PRO A 49 -7.50 -8.65 1.48
N PHE A 50 -6.81 -8.16 2.50
CA PHE A 50 -7.07 -6.87 3.16
C PHE A 50 -5.97 -5.84 2.85
N GLY A 51 -4.71 -6.27 2.88
CA GLY A 51 -3.55 -5.40 2.65
C GLY A 51 -3.55 -4.72 1.28
N ASN A 52 -4.09 -5.38 0.25
CA ASN A 52 -4.17 -4.83 -1.09
C ASN A 52 -4.99 -3.52 -1.13
N TYR A 53 -6.02 -3.39 -0.30
CA TYR A 53 -6.83 -2.18 -0.19
C TYR A 53 -6.05 -1.05 0.47
N VAL A 54 -5.25 -1.36 1.50
CA VAL A 54 -4.38 -0.38 2.15
C VAL A 54 -3.35 0.17 1.18
N VAL A 55 -2.70 -0.68 0.37
CA VAL A 55 -1.72 -0.20 -0.62
C VAL A 55 -2.39 0.65 -1.70
N GLN A 56 -3.57 0.26 -2.18
CA GLN A 56 -4.35 1.10 -3.11
C GLN A 56 -4.71 2.46 -2.49
N SER A 57 -5.14 2.46 -1.23
CA SER A 57 -5.41 3.69 -0.47
C SER A 57 -4.16 4.55 -0.31
N ALA A 58 -2.98 3.95 -0.09
CA ALA A 58 -1.71 4.67 -0.04
C ALA A 58 -1.37 5.34 -1.39
N ILE A 59 -1.55 4.65 -2.52
CA ILE A 59 -1.32 5.23 -3.86
C ILE A 59 -2.28 6.41 -4.11
N LYS A 60 -3.56 6.25 -3.76
CA LYS A 60 -4.61 7.28 -3.98
C LYS A 60 -4.43 8.51 -3.10
N THR A 61 -4.00 8.34 -1.85
CA THR A 61 -3.91 9.43 -0.86
C THR A 61 -2.57 10.15 -0.85
N THR A 62 -1.52 9.55 -1.42
CA THR A 62 -0.23 10.23 -1.63
C THR A 62 -0.23 11.00 -2.94
N SER A 63 0.65 12.00 -3.07
CA SER A 63 0.84 12.82 -4.27
C SER A 63 2.33 13.08 -4.51
N GLY A 64 2.67 13.65 -5.67
CA GLY A 64 4.04 14.03 -6.03
C GLY A 64 5.04 12.87 -5.94
N GLY A 65 6.22 13.15 -5.40
CA GLY A 65 7.31 12.17 -5.30
C GLY A 65 6.96 10.93 -4.48
N MET A 66 6.12 11.06 -3.44
CA MET A 66 5.73 9.90 -2.64
C MET A 66 4.87 8.92 -3.44
N ARG A 67 3.90 9.42 -4.22
CA ARG A 67 3.08 8.55 -5.07
C ARG A 67 3.95 7.79 -6.07
N GLN A 68 4.89 8.49 -6.71
CA GLN A 68 5.82 7.87 -7.65
C GLN A 68 6.69 6.80 -6.97
N LEU A 69 7.14 7.03 -5.74
CA LEU A 69 7.90 6.05 -4.97
C LEU A 69 7.08 4.78 -4.69
N VAL A 70 5.83 4.92 -4.25
CA VAL A 70 4.93 3.77 -4.01
C VAL A 70 4.69 3.01 -5.32
N ILE A 71 4.37 3.71 -6.41
CA ILE A 71 4.15 3.09 -7.72
C ILE A 71 5.42 2.36 -8.19
N LYS A 72 6.59 2.98 -8.06
CA LYS A 72 7.88 2.34 -8.42
C LYS A 72 8.10 1.05 -7.64
N ARG A 73 7.81 1.04 -6.33
CA ARG A 73 7.92 -0.16 -5.49
C ARG A 73 6.96 -1.26 -5.92
N VAL A 74 5.68 -0.93 -6.16
CA VAL A 74 4.68 -1.90 -6.67
C VAL A 74 5.10 -2.47 -8.03
N MET A 75 5.52 -1.61 -8.96
CA MET A 75 5.91 -2.04 -10.31
C MET A 75 7.15 -2.92 -10.30
N GLY A 76 8.10 -2.68 -9.37
CA GLY A 76 9.26 -3.55 -9.17
C GLY A 76 8.90 -4.99 -8.75
N MET A 77 7.70 -5.21 -8.22
CA MET A 77 7.20 -6.52 -7.79
C MET A 77 6.18 -7.12 -8.77
N SER A 78 5.97 -6.49 -9.93
CA SER A 78 4.94 -6.88 -10.89
C SER A 78 5.04 -8.32 -11.37
N SER A 79 6.26 -8.84 -11.59
CA SER A 79 6.48 -10.23 -11.98
C SER A 79 5.98 -11.24 -10.94
N MET A 80 6.06 -10.89 -9.65
CA MET A 80 5.64 -11.74 -8.54
C MET A 80 4.12 -11.69 -8.36
N ILE A 81 3.52 -10.51 -8.42
CA ILE A 81 2.10 -10.32 -8.03
C ILE A 81 1.11 -10.43 -9.20
N LYS A 82 1.57 -10.51 -10.46
CA LYS A 82 0.67 -10.64 -11.63
C LYS A 82 -0.18 -11.92 -11.64
N GLY A 83 0.29 -12.99 -10.99
CA GLY A 83 -0.44 -14.25 -10.85
C GLY A 83 -1.55 -14.18 -9.81
N ASP A 84 -1.43 -13.30 -8.83
CA ASP A 84 -2.34 -13.19 -7.69
C ASP A 84 -3.54 -12.27 -7.99
N MET A 85 -4.73 -12.66 -7.52
CA MET A 85 -5.96 -11.90 -7.79
C MET A 85 -5.99 -10.52 -7.11
N TYR A 86 -5.41 -10.39 -5.92
CA TYR A 86 -5.32 -9.14 -5.17
C TYR A 86 -4.16 -8.30 -5.72
N GLY A 87 -3.02 -8.95 -5.97
CA GLY A 87 -1.85 -8.35 -6.59
C GLY A 87 -2.16 -7.65 -7.93
N ARG A 88 -2.96 -8.28 -8.79
CA ARG A 88 -3.42 -7.68 -10.05
C ARG A 88 -4.20 -6.38 -9.84
N ARG A 89 -5.02 -6.27 -8.79
CA ARG A 89 -5.79 -5.05 -8.49
C ARG A 89 -4.87 -3.92 -8.08
N VAL A 90 -3.86 -4.20 -7.29
CA VAL A 90 -2.86 -3.20 -6.91
C VAL A 90 -2.05 -2.73 -8.12
N LEU A 91 -1.65 -3.66 -9.01
CA LEU A 91 -1.00 -3.31 -10.27
C LEU A 91 -1.86 -2.43 -11.16
N ALA A 92 -3.14 -2.75 -11.31
CA ALA A 92 -4.08 -1.93 -12.07
C ALA A 92 -4.18 -0.52 -11.48
N CYS A 93 -4.32 -0.40 -10.16
CA CYS A 93 -4.36 0.90 -9.47
C CYS A 93 -3.07 1.70 -9.68
N ALA A 94 -1.90 1.06 -9.58
CA ALA A 94 -0.61 1.70 -9.79
C ALA A 94 -0.41 2.17 -11.24
N LYS A 95 -0.94 1.43 -12.23
CA LYS A 95 -0.89 1.82 -13.66
C LYS A 95 -1.81 3.00 -13.97
N LEU A 96 -2.98 3.07 -13.33
CA LEU A 96 -3.96 4.15 -13.56
C LEU A 96 -3.50 5.51 -13.01
N LEU A 97 -2.66 5.50 -11.98
CA LEU A 97 -2.21 6.71 -11.26
C LEU A 97 -0.73 7.05 -11.50
N ARG A 98 -0.12 6.41 -12.51
CA ARG A 98 1.28 6.59 -12.89
C ARG A 98 1.50 7.93 -13.58
#